data_AF-A0A432UWC6-F1
#
_entry.id   AF-A0A432UWC6-F1
#
_cell.length_a   1.000
_cell.length_b   1.000
_cell.length_c   1.000
_cell.angle_alpha   90.00
_cell.angle_beta   90.00
_cell.angle_gamma   90.00
#
_symmetry.space_group_name_H-M   'P 1'
#
loop_
_entity.id
_entity.type
_entity.pdbx_description
1 polymer ?
#
loop_
_entity_poly.entity_id
_entity_poly.type
_entity_poly.pdbx_seq_one_letter_code
_entity_poly.pdbx_strand_id
1 'polypeptide(L)' 'GQQTFTIEPGERIAQLVILPVIQATLNIVDEFNESERGEGGFGHTGKK' A
#
# COMPACT_ATOMS: atom_id res chain seq x y z
N GLY A 1 -18.24 8.21 -11.30
CA GLY A 1 -18.33 8.78 -9.95
C GLY A 1 -18.18 10.29 -9.95
N GLN A 2 -19.00 11.00 -10.72
CA GLN A 2 -18.99 12.48 -10.77
C GLN A 2 -20.30 13.07 -10.20
N GLN A 3 -21.16 12.23 -9.63
CA GLN A 3 -22.40 12.64 -8.99
C GLN A 3 -22.14 12.90 -7.52
N THR A 4 -22.75 13.96 -6.98
CA THR A 4 -22.71 14.28 -5.55
C THR A 4 -23.35 13.15 -4.75
N PHE A 5 -22.72 12.78 -3.64
CA PHE A 5 -23.24 11.86 -2.66
C PHE A 5 -23.20 12.52 -1.28
N THR A 6 -24.36 12.65 -0.63
CA THR A 6 -24.47 13.19 0.72
C THR A 6 -24.42 12.04 1.71
N ILE A 7 -23.60 12.18 2.74
CA ILE A 7 -23.50 11.22 3.85
C ILE A 7 -24.19 11.84 5.05
N GLU A 8 -25.18 11.15 5.60
CA GLU A 8 -25.92 11.62 6.77
C GLU A 8 -25.26 11.17 8.10
N PRO A 9 -25.42 11.93 9.19
CA PRO A 9 -24.97 11.51 10.51
C PRO A 9 -25.51 10.12 10.90
N GLY A 10 -24.60 9.17 11.14
CA GLY A 10 -24.92 7.78 11.52
C GLY A 10 -24.80 6.76 10.39
N GLU A 11 -24.55 7.19 9.15
CA GLU A 11 -24.30 6.26 8.04
C GLU A 11 -22.94 5.55 8.17
N ARG A 12 -22.94 4.24 7.85
CA ARG A 12 -21.72 3.43 7.80
C ARG A 12 -21.15 3.44 6.39
N ILE A 13 -20.07 4.19 6.18
CA ILE A 13 -19.45 4.41 4.86
C ILE A 13 -18.07 3.75 4.71
N ALA A 14 -17.57 3.14 5.79
CA ALA A 14 -16.27 2.49 5.85
C ALA A 14 -16.28 1.41 6.94
N GLN A 15 -15.20 0.64 7.01
CA GLN A 15 -15.00 -0.40 8.02
C GLN A 15 -13.59 -0.31 8.61
N LEU A 16 -13.47 -0.61 9.90
CA LEU A 16 -12.20 -0.73 10.58
C LEU A 16 -11.64 -2.15 10.38
N VAL A 17 -10.38 -2.25 9.96
CA VAL A 17 -9.64 -3.51 9.88
C VAL A 17 -8.44 -3.44 10.80
N ILE A 18 -8.33 -4.39 11.73
CA ILE A 18 -7.21 -4.47 12.68
C ILE A 18 -6.23 -5.52 12.18
N LEU A 19 -5.02 -5.11 11.85
CA LEU A 19 -3.94 -5.98 11.39
C LEU A 19 -2.67 -5.72 12.21
N PRO A 20 -1.88 -6.75 12.51
CA PRO A 20 -0.57 -6.56 13.13
C PRO A 20 0.35 -5.83 12.17
N VAL A 21 1.13 -4.90 12.69
CA VAL A 21 2.17 -4.18 11.95
C VAL A 21 3.46 -4.20 12.75
N ILE A 22 4.59 -4.23 12.04
CA ILE A 22 5.92 -4.13 12.65
C ILE A 22 6.40 -2.69 12.52
N GLN A 23 6.90 -2.13 13.62
CA GLN A 23 7.57 -0.84 13.60
C GLN A 23 9.07 -1.05 13.35
N ALA A 24 9.54 -0.68 12.16
CA ALA A 24 10.94 -0.82 11.79
C ALA A 24 11.80 0.31 12.35
N THR A 25 13.06 0.00 12.66
CA THR A 25 14.13 1.00 12.84
C THR A 25 14.95 1.04 11.56
N LEU A 26 15.18 2.25 11.03
CA LEU A 26 15.94 2.41 9.79
C LEU A 26 17.45 2.27 10.08
N ASN A 27 18.12 1.46 9.28
CA ASN A 27 19.58 1.34 9.26
C ASN A 27 20.10 1.89 7.93
N ILE A 28 20.97 2.91 7.98
CA ILE A 28 21.55 3.51 6.78
C ILE A 28 22.69 2.62 6.29
N VAL A 29 22.69 2.30 4.99
CA VAL A 29 23.70 1.49 4.32
C VAL A 29 24.09 2.15 3.00
N ASP A 30 25.31 1.91 2.53
CA ASP A 30 25.79 2.47 1.26
C ASP A 30 25.18 1.76 0.04
N GLU A 31 24.90 0.45 0.15
CA GLU A 31 24.34 -0.36 -0.92
C GLU A 31 23.43 -1.49 -0.41
N PHE A 32 22.54 -1.98 -1.28
CA PHE A 32 21.66 -3.13 -1.02
C PHE A 32 22.23 -4.40 -1.66
N ASN A 33 21.98 -5.56 -1.04
CA ASN A 33 22.21 -6.85 -1.68
C ASN A 33 21.26 -7.04 -2.87
N GLU A 34 21.77 -7.62 -3.96
CA GLU A 34 20.95 -7.94 -5.12
C GLU A 34 19.92 -9.03 -4.81
N SER A 35 18.76 -8.94 -5.45
CA SER A 35 17.72 -9.97 -5.45
C SER A 35 17.25 -10.21 -6.88
N GLU A 36 16.64 -11.38 -7.14
CA GLU A 36 16.11 -11.73 -8.46
C GLU A 36 15.16 -10.67 -9.04
N ARG A 37 14.41 -9.97 -8.17
CA ARG A 37 13.49 -8.91 -8.57
C ARG A 37 14.17 -7.56 -8.82
N GLY A 38 15.29 -7.29 -8.13
CA GLY A 38 15.99 -6.01 -8.15
C GLY A 38 15.04 -4.81 -8.01
N GLU A 39 15.24 -3.81 -8.86
CA GLU A 39 14.43 -2.57 -8.92
C GLU A 39 13.07 -2.73 -9.62
N GLY A 40 12.71 -3.95 -10.04
CA GLY A 40 11.46 -4.20 -10.77
C GLY A 40 10.22 -3.66 -10.04
N GLY A 41 9.29 -3.04 -10.74
CA GLY A 41 8.07 -2.45 -10.18
C GLY A 41 7.02 -2.23 -11.26
N PHE A 42 5.86 -1.67 -10.91
CA PHE A 42 4.88 -1.17 -11.89
C PHE A 42 4.51 -2.13 -13.04
N GLY A 43 4.23 -3.39 -12.72
CA GLY A 43 3.90 -4.37 -13.75
C GLY A 43 5.11 -4.94 -14.50
N HIS A 44 6.30 -4.98 -13.88
CA HIS A 44 7.52 -5.56 -14.47
C HIS A 44 7.37 -7.00 -14.97
N THR A 45 6.37 -7.75 -14.47
CA THR A 45 6.06 -9.11 -14.94
C THR A 45 5.22 -9.14 -16.22
N GLY A 46 4.79 -7.97 -16.72
CA GLY A 46 3.88 -7.83 -17.84
C GLY A 46 2.45 -8.31 -17.54
N LYS A 47 1.58 -8.13 -18.53
CA LYS A 47 0.27 -8.78 -18.63
C LYS A 47 0.28 -9.57 -19.94
N LYS A 48 -0.16 -10.82 -19.93
CA LYS A 48 -0.50 -11.56 -21.15
C LYS A 48 -1.88 -11.15 -21.62
#